data_AF-M1D701-F1
#
_entry.id   AF-M1D701-F1
#
_cell.length_a   1.000
_cell.length_b   1.000
_cell.length_c   1.000
_cell.angle_alpha   90.00
_cell.angle_beta   90.00
_cell.angle_gamma   90.00
#
_symmetry.space_group_name_H-M   'P 1'
#
loop_
_entity.id
_entity.type
_entity.pdbx_description
1 polymer ?
#
loop_
_entity_poly.entity_id
_entity_poly.type
_entity_poly.pdbx_seq_one_letter_code
_entity_poly.pdbx_strand_id
1 'polypeptide(L)'
;MRLGQILVMPPYQRKGYGRFLLEVLNGVAVSENVYDLTIEEPEDSLQYVRLCIDVERLLVFDPIQQSLESVISHLKQENSLKKSYMCKYAPPLSAVEDVRKTLKINKKQFEQCWEILIYLGLAPINKYMEIYQAIVSHRVKAEVVGIDSEGAGKQVIDVPTEYDQQMSFVMFKSQNGESSSIETADNQSIVEEQLQKLVDKRMNQIKLIAEKVSAVHRQ
;
A
#
# COMPACT_ATOMS: atom_id res chain seq x y z
N MET A 1 -14.33 -8.85 11.12
CA MET A 1 -13.90 -8.46 12.48
C MET A 1 -13.11 -7.16 12.39
N ARG A 2 -13.32 -6.21 13.32
CA ARG A 2 -12.57 -4.95 13.36
C ARG A 2 -11.87 -4.81 14.70
N LEU A 3 -10.54 -4.70 14.68
CA LEU A 3 -9.73 -4.43 15.86
C LEU A 3 -9.81 -2.92 16.15
N GLY A 4 -10.48 -2.57 17.24
CA GLY A 4 -10.57 -1.18 17.69
C GLY A 4 -9.31 -0.71 18.41
N GLN A 5 -8.81 -1.51 19.36
CA GLN A 5 -7.64 -1.14 20.17
C GLN A 5 -6.77 -2.37 20.47
N ILE A 6 -5.46 -2.16 20.50
CA ILE A 6 -4.46 -3.12 20.94
C ILE A 6 -3.38 -2.39 21.72
N LEU A 7 -2.99 -2.91 22.87
CA LEU A 7 -1.98 -2.29 23.73
C LEU A 7 -1.00 -3.33 24.25
N VAL A 8 0.29 -3.04 24.08
CA VAL A 8 1.36 -3.69 24.82
C VAL A 8 1.85 -2.69 25.85
N MET A 9 1.75 -3.06 27.13
CA MET A 9 2.16 -2.20 28.24
C MET A 9 3.64 -1.80 28.09
N PRO A 10 4.04 -0.55 28.39
CA PRO A 10 5.38 -0.03 28.10
C PRO A 10 6.56 -0.93 28.54
N PRO A 11 6.55 -1.55 29.73
CA PRO A 11 7.64 -2.45 30.16
C PRO A 11 7.79 -3.72 29.31
N TYR A 12 6.80 -4.04 28.49
CA TYR A 12 6.73 -5.22 27.64
C TYR A 12 6.83 -4.90 26.14
N GLN A 13 6.91 -3.62 25.77
CA GLN A 13 7.08 -3.24 24.36
C GLN A 13 8.43 -3.72 23.81
N ARG A 14 8.51 -3.84 22.47
CA ARG A 14 9.71 -4.29 21.73
C ARG A 14 10.20 -5.71 22.06
N LYS A 15 9.43 -6.52 22.79
CA LYS A 15 9.74 -7.93 23.12
C LYS A 15 8.98 -8.96 22.26
N GLY A 16 8.27 -8.53 21.22
CA GLY A 16 7.52 -9.41 20.31
C GLY A 16 6.06 -9.66 20.69
N TYR A 17 5.59 -9.22 21.86
CA TYR A 17 4.20 -9.47 22.29
C TYR A 17 3.13 -8.89 21.36
N GLY A 18 3.37 -7.72 20.76
CA GLY A 18 2.43 -7.14 19.78
C GLY A 18 2.25 -8.01 18.55
N ARG A 19 3.33 -8.66 18.09
CA ARG A 19 3.28 -9.64 17.00
C ARG A 19 2.47 -10.86 17.42
N PHE A 20 2.78 -11.43 18.59
CA PHE A 20 2.08 -12.61 19.10
C PHE A 20 0.57 -12.38 19.24
N LEU A 21 0.17 -11.21 19.77
CA LEU A 21 -1.25 -10.84 19.86
C LEU A 21 -1.92 -10.77 18.48
N LEU A 22 -1.27 -10.18 17.48
CA LEU A 22 -1.80 -10.14 16.12
C LEU A 22 -1.89 -11.53 15.47
N GLU A 23 -0.92 -12.41 15.71
CA GLU A 23 -0.96 -13.80 15.23
C GLU A 23 -2.13 -14.58 15.84
N VAL A 24 -2.38 -14.42 17.15
CA VAL A 24 -3.55 -15.00 17.81
C VAL A 24 -4.84 -14.45 17.19
N LEU A 25 -4.94 -13.14 16.97
CA LEU A 25 -6.11 -12.51 16.34
C LEU A 25 -6.33 -13.01 14.91
N ASN A 26 -5.27 -13.24 14.14
CA ASN A 26 -5.35 -13.88 12.83
C ASN A 26 -5.94 -15.30 12.94
N GLY A 27 -5.48 -16.08 13.92
CA GLY A 27 -6.03 -17.41 14.22
C GLY A 27 -7.52 -17.37 14.55
N VAL A 28 -7.94 -16.44 15.42
CA VAL A 28 -9.35 -16.23 15.79
C VAL A 28 -10.18 -15.83 14.56
N ALA A 29 -9.67 -14.93 13.71
CA ALA A 29 -10.36 -14.52 12.49
C ALA A 29 -10.64 -15.73 11.57
N VAL A 30 -9.66 -16.63 11.44
CA VAL A 30 -9.78 -17.85 10.65
C VAL A 30 -10.76 -18.83 11.30
N SER A 31 -10.64 -19.10 12.61
CA SER A 31 -11.47 -20.07 13.33
C SER A 31 -12.94 -19.66 13.40
N GLU A 32 -13.21 -18.39 13.65
CA GLU A 32 -14.56 -17.81 13.66
C GLU A 32 -15.12 -17.56 12.25
N ASN A 33 -14.33 -17.89 11.22
CA ASN A 33 -14.67 -17.71 9.81
C ASN A 33 -15.22 -16.31 9.49
N VAL A 34 -14.61 -15.27 10.06
CA VAL A 34 -15.04 -13.89 9.81
C VAL A 34 -14.81 -13.52 8.34
N TYR A 35 -15.47 -12.47 7.85
CA TYR A 35 -15.31 -12.04 6.45
C TYR A 35 -13.86 -11.63 6.13
N ASP A 36 -13.30 -10.74 6.95
CA ASP A 36 -11.90 -10.32 6.98
C ASP A 36 -11.55 -9.67 8.34
N LEU A 37 -10.27 -9.43 8.58
CA LEU A 37 -9.73 -8.67 9.71
C LEU A 37 -9.36 -7.25 9.28
N THR A 38 -9.99 -6.26 9.89
CA THR A 38 -9.70 -4.83 9.72
C THR A 38 -9.18 -4.24 11.02
N ILE A 39 -8.43 -3.13 10.94
CA ILE A 39 -7.94 -2.38 12.10
C ILE A 39 -8.43 -0.96 11.95
N GLU A 40 -9.00 -0.41 13.02
CA GLU A 40 -9.44 0.97 13.10
C GLU A 40 -8.21 1.87 13.24
N GLU A 41 -8.05 2.82 12.31
CA GLU A 41 -6.98 3.83 12.29
C GLU A 41 -5.60 3.29 12.71
N PRO A 42 -5.03 2.32 11.96
CA PRO A 42 -3.81 1.64 12.36
C PRO A 42 -2.63 2.62 12.40
N GLU A 43 -1.94 2.68 13.54
CA GLU A 43 -0.70 3.44 13.69
C GLU A 43 0.42 2.83 12.82
N ASP A 44 1.35 3.65 12.32
CA ASP A 44 2.46 3.23 11.44
C ASP A 44 3.25 2.05 12.04
N SER A 45 3.47 2.05 13.37
CA SER A 45 4.22 0.99 14.05
C SER A 45 3.45 -0.34 14.09
N LEU A 46 2.14 -0.30 14.33
CA LEU A 46 1.27 -1.48 14.28
C LEU A 46 1.18 -2.02 12.85
N GLN A 47 1.08 -1.12 11.87
CA GLN A 47 0.96 -1.49 10.48
C GLN A 47 2.24 -2.13 9.94
N TYR A 48 3.40 -1.67 10.40
CA TYR A 48 4.68 -2.34 10.14
C TYR A 48 4.68 -3.80 10.63
N VAL A 49 4.27 -4.04 11.88
CA VAL A 49 4.18 -5.39 12.45
C VAL A 49 3.20 -6.26 11.65
N ARG A 50 2.03 -5.71 11.32
CA ARG A 50 1.01 -6.41 10.53
C ARG A 50 1.54 -6.84 9.16
N LEU A 51 2.20 -5.93 8.44
CA LEU A 51 2.78 -6.23 7.14
C LEU A 51 3.84 -7.34 7.23
N CYS A 52 4.67 -7.36 8.28
CA CYS A 52 5.64 -8.43 8.46
C CYS A 52 4.95 -9.80 8.60
N ILE A 53 3.92 -9.89 9.45
CA ILE A 53 3.17 -11.13 9.68
C ILE A 53 2.44 -11.57 8.41
N ASP A 54 1.72 -10.65 7.76
CA ASP A 54 0.91 -10.99 6.59
C ASP A 54 1.78 -11.38 5.39
N VAL A 55 2.93 -10.73 5.17
CA VAL A 55 3.88 -11.13 4.11
C VAL A 55 4.45 -12.52 4.40
N GLU A 56 4.84 -12.84 5.64
CA GLU A 56 5.30 -14.19 6.00
C GLU A 56 4.23 -15.25 5.74
N ARG A 57 2.98 -14.97 6.11
CA ARG A 57 1.86 -15.89 5.85
C ARG A 57 1.60 -16.08 4.35
N LEU A 58 1.76 -15.02 3.56
CA LEU A 58 1.55 -15.05 2.12
C LEU A 58 2.69 -15.76 1.36
N LEU A 59 3.94 -15.70 1.87
CA LEU A 59 5.07 -16.41 1.27
C LEU A 59 4.87 -17.93 1.25
N VAL A 60 4.17 -18.49 2.24
CA VAL A 60 3.84 -19.92 2.32
C VAL A 60 2.41 -20.24 1.84
N PHE A 61 1.73 -19.29 1.21
CA PHE A 61 0.36 -19.47 0.72
C PHE A 61 0.36 -19.82 -0.77
N ASP A 62 0.12 -21.09 -1.09
CA ASP A 62 0.19 -21.63 -2.46
C ASP A 62 -0.71 -20.94 -3.50
N PRO A 63 -1.98 -20.57 -3.20
CA PRO A 63 -2.92 -20.05 -4.22
C PRO A 63 -2.47 -18.78 -4.93
N ILE A 64 -1.51 -18.02 -4.38
CA ILE A 64 -1.01 -16.80 -4.99
C ILE A 64 0.31 -16.97 -5.74
N GLN A 65 1.02 -18.09 -5.55
CA GLN A 65 2.41 -18.24 -6.02
C GLN A 65 2.51 -18.16 -7.54
N GLN A 66 1.65 -18.87 -8.26
CA GLN A 66 1.65 -18.84 -9.74
C GLN A 66 1.41 -17.43 -10.29
N SER A 67 0.49 -16.68 -9.68
CA SER A 67 0.19 -15.31 -10.09
C SER A 67 1.36 -14.38 -9.81
N LEU A 68 2.01 -14.57 -8.66
CA LEU A 68 3.17 -13.78 -8.24
C LEU A 68 4.38 -14.04 -9.16
N GLU A 69 4.68 -15.30 -9.44
CA GLU A 69 5.76 -15.71 -10.36
C GLU A 69 5.54 -15.20 -11.78
N SER A 70 4.30 -15.20 -12.26
CA SER A 70 3.95 -14.63 -13.57
C SER A 70 4.29 -13.14 -13.61
N VAL A 71 3.91 -12.38 -12.59
CA VAL A 71 4.20 -10.94 -12.50
C VAL A 71 5.69 -10.67 -12.43
N ILE A 72 6.42 -11.42 -11.59
CA ILE A 72 7.88 -11.30 -11.46
C ILE A 72 8.58 -11.60 -12.78
N SER A 73 8.15 -12.66 -13.47
CA SER A 73 8.71 -13.07 -14.76
C SER A 73 8.49 -12.00 -15.83
N HIS A 74 7.30 -11.40 -15.88
CA HIS A 74 7.02 -10.28 -16.77
C HIS A 74 7.92 -9.07 -16.48
N LEU A 75 8.10 -8.71 -15.20
CA LEU A 75 8.99 -7.62 -14.80
C LEU A 75 10.46 -7.86 -15.18
N LYS A 76 10.91 -9.11 -15.12
CA LYS A 76 12.29 -9.49 -15.48
C LYS A 76 12.55 -9.42 -16.99
N GLN A 77 11.52 -9.66 -17.80
CA GLN A 77 11.59 -9.65 -19.26
C GLN A 77 11.38 -8.25 -19.87
N GLU A 78 10.61 -7.39 -19.20
CA GLU A 78 10.23 -6.09 -19.74
C GLU A 78 11.38 -5.07 -19.61
N ASN A 79 11.80 -4.49 -20.73
CA ASN A 79 12.85 -3.45 -20.79
C ASN A 79 12.27 -2.02 -20.90
N SER A 80 10.94 -1.82 -20.89
CA SER A 80 10.33 -0.50 -21.11
C SER A 80 9.02 -0.30 -20.34
N LEU A 81 8.89 0.84 -19.66
CA LEU A 81 7.67 1.28 -18.98
C LEU A 81 6.65 1.82 -19.99
N LYS A 82 5.61 1.04 -20.33
CA LYS A 82 4.42 1.58 -21.04
C LYS A 82 3.27 1.79 -20.03
N LYS A 83 2.68 3.00 -20.04
CA LYS A 83 1.60 3.43 -19.12
C LYS A 83 0.38 2.49 -19.06
N SER A 84 0.10 1.76 -20.14
CA SER A 84 -1.07 0.85 -20.26
C SER A 84 -0.97 -0.43 -19.40
N TYR A 85 0.16 -0.72 -18.75
CA TYR A 85 0.43 -2.01 -18.09
C TYR A 85 0.33 -2.01 -16.55
N MET A 86 -0.02 -0.89 -15.92
CA MET A 86 -0.04 -0.78 -14.46
C MET A 86 -1.04 -1.76 -13.78
N CYS A 87 -2.15 -2.09 -14.45
CA CYS A 87 -3.11 -3.12 -13.99
C CYS A 87 -2.48 -4.52 -13.87
N LYS A 88 -1.39 -4.82 -14.58
CA LYS A 88 -0.72 -6.13 -14.54
C LYS A 88 0.03 -6.39 -13.24
N TYR A 89 0.25 -5.36 -12.43
CA TYR A 89 1.03 -5.43 -11.18
C TYR A 89 0.14 -5.44 -9.94
N ALA A 90 -1.18 -5.42 -10.10
CA ALA A 90 -2.13 -5.67 -9.02
C ALA A 90 -2.32 -7.18 -8.83
N PRO A 91 -2.64 -7.64 -7.60
CA PRO A 91 -3.02 -9.02 -7.42
C PRO A 91 -4.30 -9.32 -8.20
N PRO A 92 -4.41 -10.49 -8.86
CA PRO A 92 -5.64 -10.85 -9.55
C PRO A 92 -6.81 -11.01 -8.58
N LEU A 93 -8.04 -10.76 -9.04
CA LEU A 93 -9.23 -10.81 -8.19
C LEU A 93 -9.42 -12.18 -7.52
N SER A 94 -9.05 -13.27 -8.20
CA SER A 94 -9.03 -14.62 -7.62
C SER A 94 -8.12 -14.71 -6.39
N ALA A 95 -6.88 -14.23 -6.51
CA ALA A 95 -5.94 -14.18 -5.40
C ALA A 95 -6.46 -13.32 -4.24
N VAL A 96 -7.10 -12.18 -4.55
CA VAL A 96 -7.74 -11.31 -3.53
C VAL A 96 -8.81 -12.08 -2.76
N GLU A 97 -9.67 -12.84 -3.46
CA GLU A 97 -10.71 -13.65 -2.83
C GLU A 97 -10.14 -14.83 -2.03
N ASP A 98 -9.13 -15.53 -2.54
CA ASP A 98 -8.52 -16.67 -1.87
C ASP A 98 -7.80 -16.25 -0.58
N VAL A 99 -7.06 -15.14 -0.64
CA VAL A 99 -6.39 -14.53 0.53
C VAL A 99 -7.42 -14.05 1.54
N ARG A 100 -8.50 -13.39 1.11
CA ARG A 100 -9.57 -12.95 2.00
C ARG A 100 -10.26 -14.12 2.67
N LYS A 101 -10.66 -15.15 1.91
CA LYS A 101 -11.39 -16.30 2.44
C LYS A 101 -10.55 -17.13 3.41
N THR A 102 -9.28 -17.34 3.08
CA THR A 102 -8.40 -18.28 3.80
C THR A 102 -7.60 -17.61 4.91
N LEU A 103 -6.99 -16.46 4.62
CA LEU A 103 -6.11 -15.76 5.57
C LEU A 103 -6.79 -14.62 6.31
N LYS A 104 -8.01 -14.24 5.89
CA LYS A 104 -8.80 -13.12 6.44
C LYS A 104 -8.10 -11.77 6.29
N ILE A 105 -7.21 -11.65 5.31
CA ILE A 105 -6.53 -10.39 4.99
C ILE A 105 -7.44 -9.59 4.04
N ASN A 106 -7.70 -8.32 4.39
CA ASN A 106 -8.52 -7.46 3.55
C ASN A 106 -7.79 -7.03 2.26
N LYS A 107 -8.54 -6.54 1.27
CA LYS A 107 -7.98 -6.16 -0.04
C LYS A 107 -6.84 -5.14 0.06
N LYS A 108 -7.04 -4.03 0.80
CA LYS A 108 -6.03 -2.96 0.93
C LYS A 108 -4.73 -3.47 1.56
N GLN A 109 -4.83 -4.29 2.60
CA GLN A 109 -3.70 -4.93 3.25
C GLN A 109 -2.97 -5.87 2.29
N PHE A 110 -3.72 -6.67 1.53
CA PHE A 110 -3.13 -7.59 0.57
C PHE A 110 -2.41 -6.84 -0.56
N GLU A 111 -2.97 -5.73 -1.07
CA GLU A 111 -2.30 -4.89 -2.08
C GLU A 111 -0.96 -4.34 -1.57
N GLN A 112 -0.87 -3.95 -0.28
CA GLN A 112 0.37 -3.53 0.32
C GLN A 112 1.38 -4.67 0.49
N CYS A 113 0.92 -5.87 0.87
CA CYS A 113 1.77 -7.06 0.97
C CYS A 113 2.26 -7.49 -0.42
N TRP A 114 1.43 -7.38 -1.45
CA TRP A 114 1.72 -7.74 -2.83
C TRP A 114 2.92 -6.97 -3.38
N GLU A 115 3.01 -5.67 -3.08
CA GLU A 115 4.19 -4.85 -3.43
C GLU A 115 5.48 -5.42 -2.83
N ILE A 116 5.43 -5.85 -1.57
CA ILE A 116 6.59 -6.41 -0.86
C ILE A 116 6.95 -7.79 -1.41
N LEU A 117 5.97 -8.62 -1.75
CA LEU A 117 6.18 -9.93 -2.37
C LEU A 117 6.85 -9.80 -3.75
N ILE A 118 6.42 -8.85 -4.58
CA ILE A 118 7.07 -8.54 -5.86
C ILE A 118 8.53 -8.11 -5.61
N TYR A 119 8.76 -7.21 -4.65
CA TYR A 119 10.11 -6.76 -4.31
C TYR A 119 11.03 -7.93 -3.92
N LEU A 120 10.54 -8.84 -3.06
CA LEU A 120 11.25 -10.04 -2.66
C LEU A 120 11.60 -10.93 -3.86
N GLY A 121 10.64 -11.17 -4.76
CA GLY A 121 10.80 -12.06 -5.92
C GLY A 121 11.67 -11.49 -7.05
N LEU A 122 11.79 -10.17 -7.14
CA LEU A 122 12.76 -9.54 -8.04
C LEU A 122 14.20 -9.80 -7.62
N ALA A 123 14.42 -10.09 -6.33
CA ALA A 123 15.70 -9.95 -5.63
C ALA A 123 16.26 -8.51 -5.81
N PRO A 124 17.09 -7.97 -4.91
CA PRO A 124 17.58 -6.59 -5.02
C PRO A 124 18.65 -6.44 -6.12
N ILE A 125 18.31 -6.82 -7.35
CA ILE A 125 19.12 -6.63 -8.55
C ILE A 125 18.79 -5.24 -9.07
N ASN A 126 19.77 -4.34 -9.04
CA ASN A 126 19.63 -2.94 -9.48
C ASN A 126 18.91 -2.79 -10.84
N LYS A 127 19.11 -3.76 -11.75
CA LYS A 127 18.46 -3.82 -13.07
C LYS A 127 16.94 -3.65 -13.04
N TYR A 128 16.24 -4.18 -12.04
CA TYR A 128 14.77 -4.16 -11.99
C TYR A 128 14.21 -3.08 -11.05
N MET A 129 15.07 -2.40 -10.29
CA MET A 129 14.66 -1.45 -9.25
C MET A 129 14.05 -0.18 -9.83
N GLU A 130 14.53 0.30 -10.98
CA GLU A 130 13.97 1.48 -11.64
C GLU A 130 12.52 1.24 -12.10
N ILE A 131 12.28 0.08 -12.74
CA ILE A 131 10.94 -0.34 -13.17
C ILE A 131 10.02 -0.50 -11.96
N TYR A 132 10.52 -1.15 -10.90
CA TYR A 132 9.77 -1.34 -9.67
C TYR A 132 9.44 0.00 -8.98
N GLN A 133 10.39 0.93 -8.90
CA GLN A 133 10.18 2.26 -8.32
C GLN A 133 9.14 3.04 -9.12
N ALA A 134 9.11 2.93 -10.45
CA ALA A 134 8.08 3.55 -11.27
C ALA A 134 6.67 2.98 -10.98
N ILE A 135 6.55 1.68 -10.74
CA ILE A 135 5.29 1.03 -10.34
C ILE A 135 4.82 1.55 -8.98
N VAL A 136 5.71 1.60 -7.99
CA VAL A 136 5.41 2.15 -6.66
C VAL A 136 5.02 3.62 -6.76
N SER A 137 5.75 4.40 -7.56
CA SER A 137 5.46 5.81 -7.81
C SER A 137 4.06 6.03 -8.35
N HIS A 138 3.67 5.25 -9.36
CA HIS A 138 2.32 5.33 -9.91
C HIS A 138 1.24 4.97 -8.89
N ARG A 139 1.47 3.96 -8.03
CA ARG A 139 0.51 3.56 -7.00
C ARG A 139 0.35 4.62 -5.92
N VAL A 140 1.46 5.17 -5.41
CA VAL A 140 1.44 6.29 -4.45
C VAL A 140 0.73 7.50 -5.06
N LYS A 141 0.99 7.80 -6.34
CA LYS A 141 0.26 8.84 -7.08
C LYS A 141 -1.25 8.58 -7.11
N ALA A 142 -1.66 7.37 -7.47
CA ALA A 142 -3.06 7.00 -7.54
C ALA A 142 -3.77 7.04 -6.17
N GLU A 143 -3.05 6.76 -5.07
CA GLU A 143 -3.58 6.86 -3.70
C GLU A 143 -3.75 8.31 -3.24
N VAL A 144 -2.80 9.20 -3.58
CA VAL A 144 -2.84 10.62 -3.20
C VAL A 144 -3.79 11.43 -4.07
N VAL A 145 -3.76 11.21 -5.38
CA VAL A 145 -4.53 11.98 -6.38
C VAL A 145 -5.90 11.36 -6.66
N GLY A 146 -6.10 10.10 -6.27
CA GLY A 146 -7.28 9.31 -6.62
C GLY A 146 -7.16 8.69 -8.02
N ILE A 147 -7.69 7.47 -8.20
CA ILE A 147 -7.70 6.72 -9.47
C ILE A 147 -8.57 7.42 -10.54
N ASP A 148 -9.37 8.41 -10.15
CA ASP A 148 -10.33 9.13 -11.00
C ASP A 148 -9.89 10.58 -11.29
N SER A 149 -8.63 10.84 -11.63
CA SER A 149 -8.29 12.14 -12.25
C SER A 149 -8.86 12.30 -13.68
N GLU A 150 -9.54 11.28 -14.21
CA GLU A 150 -10.47 11.37 -15.35
C GLU A 150 -11.96 11.30 -14.93
N GLY A 151 -12.27 11.19 -13.64
CA GLY A 151 -13.62 11.12 -13.08
C GLY A 151 -14.00 12.36 -12.28
N ALA A 152 -14.56 13.35 -12.97
CA ALA A 152 -15.41 14.41 -12.42
C ALA A 152 -14.82 15.30 -11.32
N GLY A 153 -13.72 16.00 -11.62
CA GLY A 153 -13.53 17.44 -11.35
C GLY A 153 -14.00 18.01 -10.00
N LYS A 154 -13.75 17.31 -8.89
CA LYS A 154 -13.94 17.85 -7.53
C LYS A 154 -12.62 18.40 -7.05
N GLN A 155 -12.54 19.71 -6.88
CA GLN A 155 -11.40 20.39 -6.28
C GLN A 155 -11.84 21.01 -4.95
N VAL A 156 -10.97 20.89 -3.94
CA VAL A 156 -11.11 21.58 -2.66
C VAL A 156 -10.15 22.77 -2.72
N ILE A 157 -10.67 23.98 -2.56
CA ILE A 157 -9.87 25.20 -2.47
C ILE A 157 -10.08 25.79 -1.09
N ASP A 158 -8.97 26.06 -0.41
CA ASP A 158 -8.95 26.84 0.83
C ASP A 158 -9.24 28.30 0.48
N VAL A 159 -10.34 28.84 1.01
CA VAL A 159 -10.77 30.21 0.70
C VAL A 159 -10.29 31.13 1.82
N PRO A 160 -9.44 32.13 1.51
CA PRO A 160 -9.03 33.12 2.49
C PRO A 160 -10.27 33.82 3.04
N THR A 161 -10.54 33.60 4.31
CA THR A 161 -11.64 34.22 5.06
C THR A 161 -11.06 34.89 6.29
N GLU A 162 -11.73 35.93 6.77
CA GLU A 162 -11.31 36.68 7.96
C GLU A 162 -11.51 35.89 9.28
N TYR A 163 -11.96 34.64 9.20
CA TYR A 163 -12.13 33.70 10.31
C TYR A 163 -11.31 32.43 10.10
N ASP A 164 -11.10 31.69 11.19
CA ASP A 164 -10.22 30.53 11.35
C ASP A 164 -9.93 29.73 10.05
N GLN A 165 -8.67 29.80 9.61
CA GLN A 165 -8.17 29.20 8.36
C GLN A 165 -8.33 27.68 8.31
N GLN A 166 -8.56 27.01 9.46
CA GLN A 166 -8.76 25.57 9.51
C GLN A 166 -10.19 25.12 9.14
N MET A 167 -11.14 26.06 8.99
CA MET A 167 -12.58 25.76 8.81
C MET A 167 -13.15 26.25 7.48
N SER A 168 -12.34 26.82 6.58
CA SER A 168 -12.82 27.51 5.38
C SER A 168 -12.30 26.90 4.07
N PHE A 169 -12.98 25.84 3.63
CA PHE A 169 -12.80 25.31 2.28
C PHE A 169 -14.12 25.26 1.53
N VAL A 170 -14.06 25.46 0.22
CA VAL A 170 -15.21 25.30 -0.68
C VAL A 170 -14.92 24.15 -1.63
N MET A 171 -15.85 23.20 -1.71
CA MET A 171 -15.80 22.12 -2.68
C MET A 171 -16.66 22.50 -3.88
N PHE A 172 -16.04 22.66 -5.05
CA PHE A 172 -16.79 22.90 -6.28
C PHE A 172 -16.60 21.74 -7.27
N LYS A 173 -17.64 21.51 -8.05
CA LYS A 173 -17.70 20.50 -9.10
C LYS A 173 -17.62 21.21 -10.44
N SER A 174 -16.48 21.09 -11.13
CA SER A 174 -16.35 21.64 -12.48
C SER A 174 -17.22 20.85 -13.46
N GLN A 175 -18.16 21.53 -14.12
CA GLN A 175 -18.92 21.00 -15.23
C GLN A 175 -18.23 21.42 -16.53
N ASN A 176 -17.71 20.45 -17.27
CA ASN A 176 -17.14 20.55 -18.62
C ASN A 176 -15.89 21.43 -18.80
N GLY A 177 -14.76 20.76 -19.05
CA GLY A 177 -14.19 20.75 -20.41
C GLY A 177 -13.56 22.02 -20.98
N GLU A 178 -13.24 23.03 -20.18
CA GLU A 178 -12.29 24.08 -20.57
C GLU A 178 -11.20 24.21 -19.51
N SER A 179 -9.98 23.83 -19.90
CA SER A 179 -8.77 23.99 -19.12
C SER A 179 -8.51 25.48 -18.90
N SER A 180 -8.95 26.02 -17.76
CA SER A 180 -8.42 27.29 -17.27
C SER A 180 -7.00 27.03 -16.76
N SER A 181 -6.06 27.17 -17.68
CA SER A 181 -4.62 27.18 -17.47
C SER A 181 -4.21 28.36 -16.58
N ILE A 182 -4.41 28.25 -15.26
CA ILE A 182 -3.73 29.08 -14.26
C ILE A 182 -3.36 28.17 -13.08
N GLU A 183 -2.43 27.25 -13.33
CA GLU A 183 -1.60 26.70 -12.27
C GLU A 183 -0.18 27.19 -12.53
N THR A 184 0.33 28.00 -11.61
CA THR A 184 1.71 28.49 -11.62
C THR A 184 2.66 27.30 -11.50
N ALA A 185 3.65 27.23 -12.38
CA ALA A 185 4.65 26.15 -12.43
C ALA A 185 5.33 25.86 -11.06
N ASP A 186 5.38 26.86 -10.19
CA ASP A 186 5.94 26.76 -8.83
C ASP A 186 5.18 25.75 -7.95
N ASN A 187 3.84 25.71 -8.01
CA ASN A 187 3.04 24.79 -7.20
C ASN A 187 3.17 23.34 -7.67
N GLN A 188 3.35 23.12 -8.98
CA GLN A 188 3.55 21.77 -9.53
C GLN A 188 4.87 21.16 -9.05
N SER A 189 5.93 21.97 -8.99
CA SER A 189 7.24 21.51 -8.50
C SER A 189 7.19 21.05 -7.02
N ILE A 190 6.43 21.75 -6.18
CA ILE A 190 6.25 21.43 -4.76
C ILE A 190 5.47 20.12 -4.59
N VAL A 191 4.40 19.94 -5.36
CA VAL A 191 3.59 18.71 -5.34
C VAL A 191 4.42 17.51 -5.80
N GLU A 192 5.20 17.67 -6.86
CA GLU A 192 6.11 16.62 -7.35
C GLU A 192 7.17 16.23 -6.32
N GLU A 193 7.75 17.21 -5.61
CA GLU A 193 8.73 16.94 -4.54
C GLU A 193 8.10 16.20 -3.35
N GLN A 194 6.91 16.61 -2.90
CA GLN A 194 6.19 15.92 -1.82
C GLN A 194 5.83 14.49 -2.20
N LEU A 195 5.39 14.29 -3.44
CA LEU A 195 5.06 12.99 -3.98
C LEU A 195 6.29 12.08 -4.06
N GLN A 196 7.43 12.61 -4.48
CA GLN A 196 8.70 11.86 -4.46
C GLN A 196 9.08 11.43 -3.04
N LYS A 197 8.92 12.31 -2.04
CA LYS A 197 9.16 11.96 -0.62
C LYS A 197 8.26 10.81 -0.15
N LEU A 198 7.01 10.76 -0.59
CA LEU A 198 6.09 9.65 -0.26
C LEU A 198 6.53 8.34 -0.93
N VAL A 199 6.99 8.40 -2.18
CA VAL A 199 7.55 7.23 -2.89
C VAL A 199 8.79 6.71 -2.19
N ASP A 200 9.70 7.60 -1.78
CA ASP A 200 10.91 7.22 -1.07
C ASP A 200 10.59 6.62 0.32
N LYS A 201 9.64 7.20 1.06
CA LYS A 201 9.13 6.65 2.32
C LYS A 201 8.58 5.23 2.11
N ARG A 202 7.74 5.03 1.09
CA ARG A 202 7.15 3.73 0.77
C ARG A 202 8.20 2.70 0.37
N MET A 203 9.17 3.09 -0.47
CA MET A 203 10.26 2.22 -0.90
C MET A 203 11.15 1.79 0.28
N ASN A 204 11.46 2.71 1.20
CA ASN A 204 12.21 2.38 2.41
C ASN A 204 11.43 1.43 3.32
N GLN A 205 10.12 1.63 3.47
CA GLN A 205 9.26 0.72 4.23
C GLN A 205 9.26 -0.69 3.63
N ILE A 206 9.12 -0.81 2.30
CA ILE A 206 9.17 -2.09 1.59
C ILE A 206 10.50 -2.81 1.84
N LYS A 207 11.63 -2.11 1.70
CA LYS A 207 12.97 -2.66 1.96
C LYS A 207 13.11 -3.17 3.40
N LEU A 208 12.72 -2.36 4.39
CA LEU A 208 12.81 -2.72 5.81
C LEU A 208 11.98 -3.96 6.16
N ILE A 209 10.78 -4.10 5.58
CA ILE A 209 9.95 -5.29 5.80
C ILE A 209 10.56 -6.50 5.09
N ALA A 210 11.00 -6.34 3.84
CA ALA A 210 11.63 -7.40 3.07
C ALA A 210 12.89 -7.96 3.76
N GLU A 211 13.74 -7.08 4.30
CA GLU A 211 14.91 -7.45 5.11
C GLU A 211 14.49 -8.25 6.36
N LYS A 212 13.48 -7.75 7.08
CA LYS A 212 12.99 -8.40 8.30
C LYS A 212 12.45 -9.80 8.03
N VAL A 213 11.62 -9.95 6.99
CA VAL A 213 11.01 -11.23 6.61
C VAL A 213 12.05 -12.22 6.08
N SER A 214 13.01 -11.74 5.29
CA SER A 214 14.11 -12.57 4.76
C SER A 214 15.04 -13.08 5.86
N ALA A 215 15.24 -12.31 6.93
CA ALA A 215 16.06 -12.73 8.07
C ALA A 215 15.41 -13.89 8.86
N VAL A 216 14.07 -13.91 8.95
CA VAL A 216 13.32 -14.98 9.63
C VAL A 216 13.36 -16.29 8.84
N HIS A 217 13.31 -16.24 7.51
CA HIS A 217 13.35 -17.44 6.65
C HIS A 217 14.74 -18.08 6.49
N ARG A 218 15.80 -17.47 7.06
CA ARG A 218 17.17 -18.02 7.06
C ARG A 218 17.51 -18.81 8.34
N GLN A 219 16.58 -18.89 9.30
CA GLN A 219 16.70 -19.68 10.53
C GLN A 219 15.87 -20.95 10.43
#